data_AF-A0A0B0H6K0-F1
#
_entry.id   AF-A0A0B0H6K0-F1
#
_cell.length_a   1.000
_cell.length_b   1.000
_cell.length_c   1.000
_cell.angle_alpha   90.00
_cell.angle_beta   90.00
_cell.angle_gamma   90.00
#
_symmetry.space_group_name_H-M   'P 1'
#
loop_
_entity.id
_entity.type
_entity.pdbx_description
1 polymer ?
#
loop_
_entity_poly.entity_id
_entity_poly.type
_entity_poly.pdbx_seq_one_letter_code
_entity_poly.pdbx_strand_id
1 'polypeptide(L)' 'MVPSGWATFDLGMFPWSEPVERLLIAAKQSRVDYLTPKIGEIVIPGKIGGREAWWKPFIKGKDK' A
#
# COMPACT_ATOMS: atom_id res chain seq x y z
N MET A 1 0.53 11.09 -4.11
CA MET A 1 0.71 9.99 -5.08
C MET A 1 -0.26 8.84 -4.78
N VAL A 2 -0.54 7.97 -5.76
CA VAL A 2 -1.32 6.74 -5.57
C VAL A 2 -0.48 5.58 -6.10
N PRO A 3 -0.06 4.61 -5.26
CA PRO A 3 0.65 3.44 -5.75
C PRO A 3 -0.26 2.64 -6.68
N SER A 4 0.32 1.92 -7.65
CA SER A 4 -0.38 1.00 -8.56
C SER A 4 0.56 -0.13 -8.96
N GLY A 5 0.00 -1.24 -9.47
CA GLY A 5 0.79 -2.40 -9.91
C GLY A 5 1.34 -3.30 -8.80
N TRP A 6 0.78 -3.24 -7.59
CA TRP A 6 1.11 -4.14 -6.47
C TRP A 6 -0.10 -5.02 -6.09
N ALA A 7 0.14 -6.08 -5.30
CA ALA A 7 -0.88 -6.97 -4.74
C ALA A 7 -1.83 -7.68 -5.73
N THR A 8 -1.59 -7.61 -7.05
CA THR A 8 -2.48 -8.19 -8.07
C THR A 8 -1.93 -9.50 -8.65
N PHE A 9 -0.63 -9.55 -8.94
CA PHE A 9 0.03 -10.72 -9.52
C PHE A 9 1.30 -11.04 -8.75
N ASP A 10 1.62 -12.34 -8.66
CA ASP A 10 2.90 -12.80 -8.16
C ASP A 10 3.95 -12.66 -9.27
N LEU A 11 4.83 -11.67 -9.13
CA LEU A 11 5.86 -11.33 -10.12
C LEU A 11 7.28 -11.53 -9.58
N GLY A 12 7.43 -12.12 -8.38
CA GLY A 12 8.75 -12.27 -7.75
C GLY A 12 8.72 -13.01 -6.42
N MET A 13 9.88 -13.40 -5.93
CA MET A 13 10.03 -14.28 -4.75
C MET A 13 9.85 -13.59 -3.40
N PHE A 14 9.52 -12.30 -3.36
CA PHE A 14 9.35 -11.52 -2.13
C PHE A 14 7.88 -11.52 -1.67
N PRO A 15 7.59 -11.31 -0.37
CA PRO A 15 6.22 -11.17 0.11
C PRO A 15 5.45 -10.10 -0.65
N TRP A 16 4.23 -10.41 -1.08
CA TRP A 16 3.41 -9.53 -1.90
C TRP A 16 3.15 -8.13 -1.29
N SER A 17 3.24 -7.99 0.04
CA SER A 17 3.07 -6.72 0.76
C SER A 17 4.37 -5.90 0.89
N GLU A 18 5.53 -6.51 0.65
CA GLU A 18 6.83 -5.85 0.80
C GLU A 18 6.96 -4.58 -0.06
N PRO A 19 6.50 -4.54 -1.34
CA PRO A 19 6.64 -3.34 -2.17
C PRO A 19 5.94 -2.12 -1.59
N VAL A 20 4.70 -2.29 -1.08
CA VAL A 20 3.95 -1.17 -0.50
C VAL A 20 4.58 -0.72 0.82
N GLU A 21 5.09 -1.64 1.63
CA GLU A 21 5.79 -1.31 2.89
C GLU A 21 7.07 -0.51 2.64
N ARG A 22 7.88 -0.92 1.65
CA ARG A 22 9.07 -0.17 1.23
C ARG A 22 8.71 1.22 0.69
N LEU A 23 7.61 1.33 -0.07
CA LEU A 23 7.11 2.61 -0.55
C LEU A 23 6.73 3.54 0.61
N LEU A 24 6.03 3.04 1.64
CA LEU A 24 5.63 3.86 2.78
C LEU A 24 6.84 4.43 3.54
N ILE A 25 7.90 3.62 3.70
CA ILE A 25 9.16 4.06 4.32
C ILE A 25 9.80 5.17 3.49
N ALA A 26 9.95 4.96 2.18
CA ALA A 26 10.54 5.94 1.28
C ALA A 26 9.72 7.24 1.22
N ALA A 27 8.39 7.15 1.14
CA ALA A 27 7.50 8.30 1.12
C ALA A 27 7.62 9.14 2.40
N LYS A 28 7.73 8.48 3.57
CA LYS A 28 7.98 9.16 4.85
C LYS A 28 9.33 9.88 4.85
N GLN A 29 10.39 9.23 4.37
CA GLN A 29 11.74 9.83 4.29
C GLN A 29 11.78 11.03 3.34
N SER A 30 11.11 10.93 2.20
CA SER A 30 11.06 11.99 1.18
C SER A 30 9.97 13.03 1.42
N ARG A 31 9.19 12.91 2.51
CA ARG A 31 8.06 13.79 2.84
C ARG A 31 7.04 13.91 1.70
N VAL A 32 6.78 12.80 1.01
CA VAL A 32 5.80 12.76 -0.08
C VAL A 32 4.48 12.18 0.41
N ASP A 33 3.40 12.91 0.13
CA ASP A 33 2.05 12.44 0.43
C ASP A 33 1.64 11.26 -0.46
N TYR A 34 1.03 10.26 0.16
CA TYR A 34 0.52 9.07 -0.51
C TYR A 34 -0.90 8.74 -0.04
N LEU A 35 -1.58 7.95 -0.87
CA LEU A 35 -2.85 7.29 -0.56
C LEU A 35 -2.66 5.78 -0.68
N THR A 36 -3.50 5.01 0.00
CA THR A 36 -3.58 3.56 -0.09
C THR A 36 -5.04 3.14 -0.21
N PRO A 37 -5.70 3.47 -1.34
CA PRO A 37 -7.09 3.12 -1.53
C PRO A 37 -7.28 1.60 -1.47
N LYS A 38 -8.39 1.16 -0.88
CA LYS A 38 -8.80 -0.26 -0.98
C LYS A 38 -9.10 -0.62 -2.43
N ILE A 39 -9.06 -1.92 -2.73
CA ILE A 39 -9.45 -2.41 -4.05
C ILE A 39 -10.89 -1.97 -4.35
N GLY A 40 -11.07 -1.21 -5.43
CA GLY A 40 -12.37 -0.63 -5.84
C GLY A 40 -12.73 0.71 -5.18
N GLU A 41 -11.90 1.27 -4.30
CA GLU A 41 -12.14 2.58 -3.68
C GLU A 41 -11.91 3.73 -4.68
N ILE A 42 -12.84 4.68 -4.72
CA ILE A 42 -12.76 5.86 -5.60
C ILE A 42 -11.85 6.92 -4.99
N VAL A 43 -10.87 7.37 -5.77
CA VAL A 43 -10.00 8.50 -5.41
C VAL A 43 -10.43 9.75 -6.17
N ILE A 44 -10.75 10.84 -5.44
CA ILE A 44 -11.10 12.14 -6.02
C ILE A 44 -9.92 13.10 -5.82
N PRO A 45 -9.32 13.64 -6.90
CA PRO A 45 -8.25 14.64 -6.78
C PRO A 45 -8.66 15.85 -5.93
N GLY A 46 -7.75 16.30 -5.06
CA GLY A 46 -8.00 17.44 -4.16
C GLY A 46 -8.83 17.10 -2.90
N LYS A 47 -9.32 15.87 -2.77
CA LYS A 47 -9.93 15.38 -1.51
C LYS A 47 -8.95 14.51 -0.73
N ILE A 48 -9.14 14.49 0.59
CA ILE A 48 -8.42 13.56 1.47
C ILE A 48 -8.91 12.14 1.15
N GLY A 49 -8.01 11.26 0.71
CA GLY A 49 -8.30 9.86 0.44
C GLY A 49 -7.84 8.93 1.56
N GLY A 50 -8.15 7.63 1.43
CA GLY A 50 -7.73 6.61 2.39
C GLY A 50 -6.20 6.44 2.47
N ARG A 51 -5.69 6.34 3.71
CA ARG A 51 -4.30 5.95 4.03
C ARG A 51 -4.25 4.68 4.89
N GLU A 52 -5.34 3.90 4.87
CA GLU A 52 -5.44 2.66 5.63
C GLU A 52 -4.51 1.59 5.05
N ALA A 53 -3.83 0.86 5.92
CA ALA A 53 -3.02 -0.29 5.54
C ALA A 53 -3.91 -1.54 5.40
N TRP A 54 -4.85 -1.50 4.44
CA TRP A 54 -5.89 -2.51 4.26
C TRP A 54 -5.38 -3.93 4.01
N TRP A 55 -4.12 -4.07 3.59
CA TRP A 55 -3.49 -5.35 3.32
C TRP A 55 -3.04 -6.08 4.59
N LYS A 56 -2.83 -5.36 5.70
CA LYS A 56 -2.28 -5.94 6.94
C LYS A 56 -3.06 -7.14 7.48
N PRO A 57 -4.41 -7.13 7.51
CA PRO A 57 -5.18 -8.30 7.97
C PRO A 57 -5.00 -9.56 7.10
N PHE A 58 -4.52 -9.41 5.86
CA PHE A 58 -4.32 -10.52 4.93
C PHE A 58 -2.89 -11.07 4.95
N ILE A 59 -1.98 -10.45 5.68
CA ILE A 59 -0.65 -11.00 5.94
C ILE A 59 -0.74 -11.92 7.15
N LYS A 60 -0.52 -13.22 6.97
CA LYS A 60 -0.36 -14.15 8.09
C LYS A 60 1.05 -14.04 8.67
N GLY A 61 1.18 -13.58 9.93
CA GLY A 61 2.42 -13.69 10.70
C GLY A 61 2.64 -12.62 11.77
N LYS A 62 2.01 -12.78 12.94
CA LYS A 62 2.62 -12.51 14.27
C LYS A 62 1.87 -13.11 15.48
N ASP A 63 1.04 -14.12 15.27
CA ASP A 63 0.52 -14.97 16.34
C ASP A 63 1.14 -16.36 16.22
N LYS A 64 2.36 -16.50 16.75
CA LYS A 64 2.89 -17.71 17.39
C LYS A 64 3.94 -17.28 18.39
#